data_AF-A0A2S9FS97-F1
#
_entry.id   AF-A0A2S9FS97-F1
#
_cell.length_a   1.000
_cell.length_b   1.000
_cell.length_c   1.000
_cell.angle_alpha   90.00
_cell.angle_beta   90.00
_cell.angle_gamma   90.00
#
_symmetry.space_group_name_H-M   'P 1'
#
loop_
_entity.id
_entity.type
_entity.pdbx_description
1 polymer ?
#
loop_
_entity_poly.entity_id
_entity_poly.type
_entity_poly.pdbx_seq_one_letter_code
_entity_poly.pdbx_strand_id
1 'polypeptide(L)'
;LLAELIIAGARIRLVDALDLNTEPRYRPSAALQRFVTTRDLTCRFPGCSRPAAYADIDHTQPWPSGATHPSNLKCYCRIHHLVKTFLPTWTD
;
A
#
# COMPACT_ATOMS: atom_id res chain seq x y z
N LEU A 1 9.27 24.33 -0.49
CA LEU A 1 8.98 23.46 0.70
C LEU A 1 7.48 23.23 0.83
N LEU A 2 7.01 22.19 1.54
CA LEU A 2 5.57 21.84 1.67
C LEU A 2 4.70 23.04 2.09
N ALA A 3 5.19 23.87 3.02
CA ALA A 3 4.50 25.07 3.48
C ALA A 3 4.19 26.05 2.35
N GLU A 4 5.11 26.24 1.40
CA GLU A 4 4.90 27.13 0.24
C GLU A 4 3.81 26.62 -0.68
N LEU A 5 3.74 25.30 -0.89
CA LEU A 5 2.66 24.69 -1.68
C LEU A 5 1.30 24.91 -1.02
N ILE A 6 1.24 24.77 0.30
CA ILE A 6 0.00 25.02 1.07
C ILE A 6 -0.38 26.50 0.98
N ILE A 7 0.58 27.42 1.17
CA ILE A 7 0.37 28.88 1.03
C ILE A 7 -0.11 29.24 -0.38
N ALA A 8 0.44 28.60 -1.41
CA ALA A 8 0.06 28.76 -2.80
C ALA A 8 -1.31 28.14 -3.15
N GLY A 9 -2.03 27.58 -2.17
CA GLY A 9 -3.39 27.05 -2.36
C GLY A 9 -3.47 25.57 -2.72
N ALA A 10 -2.41 24.78 -2.48
CA ALA A 10 -2.49 23.34 -2.63
C ALA A 10 -3.57 22.75 -1.71
N ARG A 11 -4.43 21.89 -2.27
CA ARG A 11 -5.47 21.20 -1.49
C ARG A 11 -4.85 20.10 -0.66
N ILE A 12 -5.08 20.14 0.64
CA ILE A 12 -4.71 19.07 1.58
C ILE A 12 -5.84 18.06 1.63
N ARG A 13 -5.49 16.77 1.56
CA ARG A 13 -6.40 15.67 1.84
C ARG A 13 -5.83 14.83 2.97
N LEU A 14 -6.59 14.71 4.04
CA LEU A 14 -6.27 13.77 5.11
C LEU A 14 -6.51 12.35 4.61
N VAL A 15 -5.55 11.47 4.90
CA VAL A 15 -5.60 10.05 4.55
C VAL A 15 -5.46 9.30 5.86
N ASP A 16 -6.56 8.79 6.37
CA ASP A 16 -6.64 8.11 7.66
C ASP A 16 -7.24 6.71 7.50
N ALA A 17 -6.88 5.81 8.42
CA ALA A 17 -7.32 4.43 8.46
C ALA A 17 -8.63 4.26 9.24
N LEU A 18 -9.05 5.24 10.07
CA LEU A 18 -10.20 5.08 10.97
C LEU A 18 -11.51 4.70 10.24
N ASP A 19 -11.71 5.21 9.02
CA ASP A 19 -12.89 4.91 8.22
C ASP A 19 -12.72 3.72 7.26
N LEU A 20 -11.55 3.07 7.25
CA LEU A 20 -11.24 1.96 6.34
C LEU A 20 -11.50 0.62 7.01
N ASN A 21 -12.65 0.04 6.68
CA ASN A 21 -13.06 -1.29 7.11
C ASN A 21 -12.59 -2.38 6.15
N THR A 22 -12.73 -3.64 6.58
CA THR A 22 -12.52 -4.81 5.72
C THR A 22 -13.44 -4.75 4.51
N GLU A 23 -12.85 -4.95 3.33
CA GLU A 23 -13.59 -5.03 2.08
C GLU A 23 -13.81 -6.49 1.66
N PRO A 24 -15.02 -6.87 1.20
CA PRO A 24 -15.36 -8.26 0.88
C PRO A 24 -14.82 -8.74 -0.48
N ARG A 25 -13.95 -7.96 -1.14
CA ARG A 25 -13.49 -8.18 -2.52
C ARG A 25 -11.97 -8.18 -2.59
N TYR A 26 -11.42 -8.88 -3.57
CA TYR A 26 -9.97 -8.96 -3.78
C TYR A 26 -9.32 -7.60 -4.06
N ARG A 27 -9.91 -6.81 -4.96
CA ARG A 27 -9.36 -5.51 -5.37
C ARG A 27 -9.75 -4.42 -4.36
N PRO A 28 -8.79 -3.70 -3.75
CA PRO A 28 -9.08 -2.64 -2.80
C PRO A 28 -9.84 -1.48 -3.46
N SER A 29 -10.66 -0.76 -2.69
CA SER A 29 -11.23 0.51 -3.13
C SER A 29 -10.15 1.52 -3.46
N ALA A 30 -10.53 2.57 -4.19
CA ALA A 30 -9.65 3.71 -4.38
C ALA A 30 -9.25 4.39 -3.04
N ALA A 31 -10.12 4.35 -2.01
CA ALA A 31 -9.80 4.91 -0.69
C ALA A 31 -8.73 4.09 0.02
N LEU A 32 -8.91 2.76 0.07
CA LEU A 32 -7.96 1.83 0.66
C LEU A 32 -6.63 1.83 -0.12
N GLN A 33 -6.67 1.82 -1.44
CA GLN A 33 -5.49 1.93 -2.29
C GLN A 33 -4.69 3.21 -1.98
N ARG A 34 -5.37 4.37 -1.89
CA ARG A 34 -4.72 5.64 -1.53
C ARG A 34 -4.08 5.59 -0.16
N PHE A 35 -4.75 5.00 0.82
CA PHE A 35 -4.21 4.85 2.16
C PHE A 35 -2.94 3.99 2.16
N VAL A 36 -3.00 2.80 1.56
CA VAL A 36 -1.86 1.86 1.52
C VAL A 36 -0.67 2.49 0.80
N THR A 37 -0.86 3.12 -0.36
CA THR A 37 0.25 3.75 -1.10
C THR A 37 0.85 4.95 -0.36
N THR A 38 0.01 5.77 0.30
CA THR A 38 0.48 6.93 1.09
C THR A 38 1.20 6.50 2.36
N ARG A 39 0.72 5.44 3.04
CA ARG A 39 1.35 4.88 4.22
C ARG A 39 2.72 4.29 3.89
N ASP A 40 2.81 3.54 2.79
CA ASP A 40 4.01 2.76 2.47
C ASP A 40 5.11 3.61 1.84
N LEU A 41 4.75 4.63 1.05
CA LEU A 41 5.63 5.56 0.30
C LEU A 41 6.55 4.91 -0.75
N THR A 42 7.13 3.76 -0.41
CA THR A 42 8.04 2.94 -1.20
C THR A 42 7.66 1.46 -1.04
N CYS A 43 8.31 0.61 -1.84
CA CYS A 43 8.21 -0.84 -1.69
C CYS A 43 8.54 -1.27 -0.24
N ARG A 44 7.73 -2.14 0.33
CA ARG A 44 7.88 -2.63 1.71
C ARG A 44 8.95 -3.72 1.90
N PHE A 45 9.62 -4.13 0.83
CA PHE A 45 10.74 -5.06 0.90
C PHE A 45 11.93 -4.37 1.58
N PRO A 46 12.65 -5.02 2.52
CA PRO A 46 13.76 -4.42 3.24
C PRO A 46 14.80 -3.80 2.29
N GLY A 47 15.10 -2.52 2.52
CA GLY A 47 16.10 -1.77 1.74
C GLY A 47 15.66 -1.34 0.34
N CYS A 48 14.43 -1.63 -0.10
CA CYS A 48 13.95 -1.17 -1.40
C CYS A 48 13.34 0.23 -1.31
N SER A 49 13.84 1.17 -2.12
CA SER A 49 13.34 2.56 -2.17
C SER A 49 12.44 2.85 -3.38
N ARG A 50 12.04 1.82 -4.15
CA ARG A 50 11.21 2.04 -5.35
C ARG A 50 9.87 2.66 -4.94
N PRO A 51 9.39 3.76 -5.57
CA PRO A 51 8.18 4.45 -5.13
C PRO A 51 6.94 3.55 -5.16
N ALA A 52 6.09 3.66 -4.13
CA ALA A 52 4.84 2.90 -4.02
C ALA A 52 3.84 3.22 -5.14
N ALA A 53 3.95 4.39 -5.77
CA ALA A 53 3.16 4.77 -6.96
C ALA A 53 3.38 3.83 -8.16
N TYR A 54 4.49 3.09 -8.20
CA TYR A 54 4.81 2.09 -9.22
C TYR A 54 4.84 0.67 -8.66
N ALA A 55 4.29 0.47 -7.45
CA ALA A 55 4.22 -0.80 -6.78
C ALA A 55 2.85 -1.45 -6.98
N ASP A 56 2.83 -2.78 -6.93
CA ASP A 56 1.63 -3.58 -6.81
C ASP A 56 1.20 -3.60 -5.33
N ILE A 57 -0.10 -3.60 -5.08
CA ILE A 57 -0.65 -3.83 -3.73
C ILE A 57 -0.89 -5.32 -3.59
N ASP A 58 -0.34 -5.88 -2.52
CA ASP A 58 -0.36 -7.31 -2.28
C ASP A 58 -0.82 -7.64 -0.87
N HIS A 59 -1.49 -8.77 -0.71
CA HIS A 59 -1.95 -9.26 0.58
C HIS A 59 -0.83 -10.01 1.30
N THR A 60 -0.52 -9.63 2.55
CA THR A 60 0.41 -10.36 3.41
C THR A 60 -0.09 -11.77 3.68
N GLN A 61 -1.32 -11.91 4.22
CA GLN A 61 -2.04 -13.17 4.20
C GLN A 61 -2.89 -13.24 2.93
N PRO A 62 -2.67 -14.23 2.04
CA PRO A 62 -3.38 -14.30 0.77
C PRO A 62 -4.90 -14.30 0.91
N TRP A 63 -5.58 -13.55 0.03
CA TRP A 63 -7.04 -13.64 -0.12
C TRP A 63 -7.43 -15.08 -0.55
N PRO A 64 -8.52 -15.69 -0.02
CA PRO A 64 -9.51 -15.12 0.90
C PRO A 64 -9.15 -15.27 2.37
N SER A 65 -8.14 -16.08 2.67
CA SER A 65 -7.77 -16.38 4.05
C SER A 65 -7.38 -15.12 4.83
N GLY A 66 -6.80 -14.13 4.14
CA GLY A 66 -6.62 -12.77 4.62
C GLY A 66 -7.58 -11.77 3.96
N ALA A 67 -8.05 -10.82 4.75
CA ALA A 67 -8.97 -9.78 4.32
C ALA A 67 -8.30 -8.72 3.44
N THR A 68 -9.09 -8.09 2.56
CA THR A 68 -8.70 -6.81 1.93
C THR A 68 -8.91 -5.71 2.95
N HIS A 69 -7.86 -5.36 3.68
CA HIS A 69 -7.91 -4.49 4.86
C HIS A 69 -6.61 -3.68 4.97
N PRO A 70 -6.61 -2.45 5.52
CA PRO A 70 -5.41 -1.63 5.70
C PRO A 70 -4.22 -2.39 6.29
N SER A 71 -4.44 -3.24 7.30
CA SER A 71 -3.37 -3.99 7.98
C SER A 71 -2.80 -5.16 7.17
N ASN A 72 -3.54 -5.70 6.18
CA ASN A 72 -3.13 -6.89 5.44
C ASN A 72 -2.59 -6.57 4.04
N LEU A 73 -2.69 -5.32 3.59
CA LEU A 73 -2.20 -4.89 2.29
C LEU A 73 -0.86 -4.17 2.43
N LYS A 74 0.10 -4.44 1.53
CA LYS A 74 1.41 -3.76 1.43
C LYS A 74 1.74 -3.45 -0.03
N CYS A 75 2.50 -2.38 -0.26
CA CYS A 75 3.07 -2.08 -1.57
C CYS A 75 4.38 -2.86 -1.81
N TYR A 76 4.43 -3.67 -2.86
CA TYR A 76 5.66 -4.29 -3.36
C TYR A 76 5.92 -3.90 -4.81
N CYS A 77 7.16 -3.52 -5.13
CA CYS A 77 7.52 -3.36 -6.53
C CYS A 77 7.37 -4.68 -7.29
N ARG A 78 7.18 -4.62 -8.61
CA ARG A 78 6.97 -5.84 -9.41
C ARG A 78 8.00 -6.94 -9.13
N ILE A 79 9.27 -6.60 -8.94
CA ILE A 79 10.33 -7.58 -8.63
C ILE A 79 10.06 -8.25 -7.28
N HIS A 80 9.86 -7.47 -6.22
CA HIS A 80 9.66 -8.03 -4.87
C HIS A 80 8.29 -8.66 -4.67
N HIS A 81 7.29 -8.25 -5.45
CA HIS A 81 6.00 -8.96 -5.52
C HIS A 81 6.20 -10.39 -6.04
N LEU A 82 7.00 -10.55 -7.10
CA LEU A 82 7.36 -11.87 -7.62
C LEU A 82 8.24 -12.65 -6.64
N VAL A 83 9.17 -12.01 -5.93
CA VAL A 83 9.93 -12.65 -4.84
C VAL A 83 8.98 -13.22 -3.79
N LYS A 84 8.06 -12.42 -3.25
CA LYS A 84 7.07 -12.90 -2.29
C LYS A 84 6.21 -14.05 -2.84
N THR A 85 5.88 -14.00 -4.12
CA THR A 85 5.02 -15.02 -4.76
C THR A 85 5.75 -16.35 -4.97
N PHE A 86 7.01 -16.31 -5.37
CA PHE A 86 7.71 -17.48 -5.92
C PHE A 86 8.91 -17.94 -5.10
N LEU A 87 9.42 -17.13 -4.17
CA LEU A 87 10.53 -17.53 -3.29
C LEU A 87 9.97 -18.11 -1.99
N PRO A 88 10.01 -19.44 -1.77
CA PRO A 88 9.35 -20.06 -0.62
C PRO A 88 9.96 -19.68 0.73
N THR A 89 11.19 -19.19 0.72
CA THR A 89 11.92 -18.76 1.91
C THR A 89 11.60 -17.31 2.30
N TRP A 90 10.83 -16.58 1.50
CA TRP A 90 10.37 -15.24 1.85
C TRP A 90 9.03 -15.31 2.58
N THR A 91 8.95 -14.65 3.74
CA THR A 91 7.70 -14.42 4.48
C THR A 91 7.66 -12.96 4.94
N ASP A 92 6.45 -12.39 4.91
CA ASP A 92 6.16 -10.99 5.20
C ASP A 92 6.13 -10.60 6.68
#